data_AF-A0A514XKF4-F1
#
_entry.id   AF-A0A514XKF4-F1
#
_cell.length_a   1.000
_cell.length_b   1.000
_cell.length_c   1.000
_cell.angle_alpha   90.00
_cell.angle_beta   90.00
_cell.angle_gamma   90.00
#
_symmetry.space_group_name_H-M   'P 1'
#
loop_
_entity.id
_entity.type
_entity.pdbx_description
1 polymer ?
#
loop_
_entity_poly.entity_id
_entity_poly.type
_entity_poly.pdbx_seq_one_letter_code
_entity_poly.pdbx_strand_id
1 'polypeptide(L)'
;MLQFVREIPISIVLQSASSARRGFLFKVAAGFSKEINPLSGMSVNLVLVDQWLAELKKDLEQTVFQSKSESLSHAFAEIMAVTRLNLIEHAEKEKAQLISLEFKEERGWGFAWNHDQSPENLLIKHTHFLEGFLTDPSEASLCKVEFVWLRTPDCETDFAHEGFKVLKVLAAKNFQDLQTKLSLHKGGELDSGSILVEIHIHNLSRAFSISL
;
A
#
# COMPACT_ATOMS: atom_id res chain seq x y z
N MET A 1 -8.22 -3.87 -24.44
CA MET A 1 -8.02 -4.59 -23.17
C MET A 1 -8.71 -3.79 -22.07
N LEU A 2 -9.47 -4.42 -21.18
CA LEU A 2 -10.18 -3.74 -20.09
C LEU A 2 -9.49 -4.04 -18.76
N GLN A 3 -9.20 -2.99 -18.00
CA GLN A 3 -8.72 -3.08 -16.62
C GLN A 3 -9.85 -2.78 -15.65
N PHE A 4 -9.91 -3.51 -14.55
CA PHE A 4 -10.88 -3.28 -13.49
C PHE A 4 -10.30 -3.67 -12.13
N VAL A 5 -10.84 -3.09 -11.06
CA VAL A 5 -10.41 -3.33 -9.67
C VAL A 5 -11.60 -3.85 -8.88
N ARG A 6 -11.37 -4.87 -8.05
CA ARG A 6 -12.32 -5.36 -7.06
C ARG A 6 -11.74 -5.21 -5.67
N GLU A 7 -12.59 -4.83 -4.72
CA GLU A 7 -12.18 -4.55 -3.36
C GLU A 7 -12.98 -5.40 -2.37
N ILE A 8 -12.30 -6.00 -1.40
CA ILE A 8 -12.92 -6.77 -0.32
C ILE A 8 -12.25 -6.48 1.03
N PRO A 9 -12.99 -6.51 2.15
CA PRO A 9 -12.40 -6.44 3.48
C PRO A 9 -11.92 -7.82 3.94
N ILE A 10 -10.72 -7.89 4.50
CA ILE A 10 -10.08 -9.12 5.04
C ILE A 10 -9.47 -8.81 6.42
N SER A 11 -9.77 -9.65 7.41
CA SER A 11 -9.17 -9.57 8.75
C SER A 11 -7.99 -10.53 8.89
N ILE A 12 -6.76 -10.03 8.84
CA ILE A 12 -5.55 -10.86 8.92
C ILE A 12 -4.95 -10.79 10.32
N VAL A 13 -4.59 -11.95 10.88
CA VAL A 13 -3.88 -12.03 12.15
C VAL A 13 -2.38 -12.14 11.91
N LEU A 14 -1.62 -11.20 12.46
CA LEU A 14 -0.17 -11.20 12.44
C LEU A 14 0.38 -11.52 13.83
N GLN A 15 1.47 -12.28 13.88
CA GLN A 15 2.21 -12.59 15.10
C GLN A 15 3.65 -12.08 14.96
N SER A 16 4.07 -11.17 15.84
CA SER A 16 5.46 -10.69 15.91
C SER A 16 6.39 -11.71 16.58
N ALA A 17 7.71 -11.48 16.50
CA ALA A 17 8.72 -12.27 17.20
C ALA A 17 8.51 -12.30 18.73
N SER A 18 8.01 -11.22 19.33
CA SER A 18 7.59 -11.17 20.74
C SER A 18 6.37 -12.02 21.09
N SER A 19 5.84 -12.82 20.16
CA SER A 19 4.60 -13.60 20.30
C SER A 19 3.34 -12.74 20.51
N ALA A 20 3.43 -11.42 20.30
CA ALA A 20 2.25 -10.57 20.31
C ALA A 20 1.42 -10.84 19.05
N ARG A 21 0.16 -11.28 19.26
CA ARG A 21 -0.82 -11.48 18.19
C ARG A 21 -1.69 -10.25 18.05
N ARG A 22 -1.81 -9.73 16.83
CA ARG A 22 -2.64 -8.57 16.50
C ARG A 22 -3.43 -8.84 15.23
N GLY A 23 -4.74 -8.58 15.29
CA GLY A 23 -5.61 -8.60 14.12
C GLY A 23 -5.59 -7.25 13.43
N PHE A 24 -5.57 -7.27 12.10
CA PHE A 24 -5.58 -6.08 11.25
C PHE A 24 -6.70 -6.22 10.23
N LEU A 25 -7.48 -5.16 10.05
CA LEU A 25 -8.52 -5.10 9.04
C LEU A 25 -7.97 -4.39 7.80
N PHE A 26 -7.78 -5.16 6.74
CA PHE A 26 -7.35 -4.63 5.45
C PHE A 26 -8.53 -4.54 4.49
N LYS A 27 -8.57 -3.46 3.73
CA LYS A 27 -9.27 -3.40 2.47
C LYS A 27 -8.29 -3.81 1.38
N VAL A 28 -8.54 -4.96 0.76
CA VAL A 28 -7.71 -5.51 -0.31
C VAL A 28 -8.31 -5.12 -1.64
N ALA A 29 -7.55 -4.40 -2.45
CA ALA A 29 -7.90 -4.02 -3.82
C ALA A 29 -7.07 -4.86 -4.80
N ALA A 30 -7.74 -5.67 -5.62
CA ALA A 30 -7.12 -6.51 -6.64
C ALA A 30 -7.50 -6.00 -8.04
N GLY A 31 -6.50 -5.60 -8.81
CA GLY A 31 -6.64 -5.14 -10.18
C GLY A 31 -6.36 -6.25 -11.18
N PHE A 32 -7.23 -6.39 -12.18
CA PHE A 32 -7.08 -7.36 -13.25
C PHE A 32 -7.23 -6.71 -14.62
N SER A 33 -6.64 -7.37 -15.62
CA SER A 33 -6.72 -6.98 -17.02
C SER A 33 -7.09 -8.18 -17.89
N LYS A 34 -8.00 -7.98 -18.85
CA LYS A 34 -8.35 -9.02 -19.84
C LYS A 34 -8.80 -8.40 -21.16
N GLU A 35 -8.53 -9.09 -22.26
CA GLU A 35 -9.07 -8.69 -23.57
C GLU A 35 -10.59 -8.80 -23.59
N ILE A 36 -11.24 -7.82 -24.24
CA ILE A 36 -12.69 -7.82 -24.38
C ILE A 36 -13.04 -8.81 -25.49
N ASN A 37 -13.89 -9.78 -25.19
CA ASN A 37 -14.41 -10.65 -26.22
C ASN A 37 -15.31 -9.84 -27.16
N PRO A 38 -15.00 -9.76 -28.47
CA PRO A 38 -15.72 -8.91 -29.40
C PRO A 38 -17.16 -9.36 -29.66
N LEU A 39 -17.50 -10.62 -29.37
CA LEU A 39 -18.82 -11.20 -29.59
C LEU A 39 -19.75 -11.02 -28.38
N SER A 40 -19.21 -11.07 -27.16
CA SER A 40 -20.01 -10.93 -25.93
C SER A 40 -19.91 -9.55 -25.28
N GLY A 41 -18.94 -8.72 -25.67
CA GLY A 41 -18.64 -7.44 -25.03
C GLY A 41 -18.11 -7.57 -23.60
N MET A 42 -17.88 -8.80 -23.10
CA MET A 42 -17.43 -9.06 -21.74
C MET A 42 -15.91 -9.28 -21.69
N SER A 43 -15.26 -8.81 -20.63
CA SER A 43 -13.85 -9.10 -20.34
C SER A 43 -13.73 -10.36 -19.47
N VAL A 44 -14.15 -10.28 -18.21
CA VAL A 44 -14.23 -11.40 -17.26
C VAL A 44 -15.60 -11.41 -16.58
N ASN A 45 -16.05 -12.59 -16.15
CA ASN A 45 -17.22 -12.67 -15.30
C ASN A 45 -16.87 -12.17 -13.90
N LEU A 46 -17.39 -11.00 -13.52
CA LEU A 46 -17.11 -10.38 -12.22
C LEU A 46 -17.58 -11.23 -11.04
N VAL A 47 -18.61 -12.07 -11.23
CA VAL A 47 -19.06 -13.01 -10.19
C VAL A 47 -17.98 -14.05 -9.88
N LEU A 48 -17.21 -14.49 -10.88
CA LEU A 48 -16.08 -15.40 -10.67
C LEU A 48 -14.96 -14.71 -9.89
N VAL A 49 -14.64 -13.46 -10.23
CA VAL A 49 -13.62 -12.68 -9.50
C VAL A 49 -14.01 -12.51 -8.04
N ASP A 50 -15.29 -12.22 -7.77
CA ASP A 50 -15.80 -12.10 -6.40
C ASP A 50 -15.70 -13.44 -5.64
N GLN A 51 -15.87 -14.58 -6.32
CA GLN A 51 -15.65 -15.92 -5.74
C GLN A 51 -14.18 -16.16 -5.39
N TRP A 52 -13.24 -15.84 -6.28
CA TRP A 52 -11.80 -16.00 -6.00
C TRP A 52 -11.37 -15.15 -4.81
N LEU A 53 -11.87 -13.92 -4.73
CA LEU A 53 -11.60 -13.03 -3.61
C LEU A 53 -12.23 -13.55 -2.30
N ALA A 54 -13.42 -14.16 -2.36
CA ALA A 54 -14.04 -14.78 -1.19
C ALA A 54 -13.29 -16.03 -0.69
N GLU A 55 -12.76 -16.85 -1.61
CA GLU A 55 -11.90 -17.99 -1.31
C GLU A 55 -10.58 -17.54 -0.68
N LEU A 56 -9.89 -16.60 -1.33
CA LEU A 56 -8.69 -15.96 -0.80
C LEU A 56 -8.93 -15.38 0.60
N LYS A 57 -10.04 -14.66 0.79
CA LYS A 57 -10.41 -14.10 2.09
C LYS A 57 -10.47 -15.18 3.16
N LYS A 58 -11.19 -16.27 2.88
CA LYS A 58 -11.34 -17.38 3.83
C LYS A 58 -9.97 -17.95 4.21
N ASP A 59 -9.08 -18.13 3.24
CA ASP A 59 -7.74 -18.69 3.48
C ASP A 59 -6.86 -17.74 4.30
N LEU A 60 -6.84 -16.45 3.95
CA LEU A 60 -6.05 -15.44 4.66
C LEU A 60 -6.56 -15.20 6.09
N GLU A 61 -7.87 -15.19 6.33
CA GLU A 61 -8.46 -15.00 7.67
C GLU A 61 -8.22 -16.21 8.61
N GLN A 62 -7.96 -17.39 8.05
CA GLN A 62 -7.64 -18.61 8.80
C GLN A 62 -6.13 -18.78 9.04
N THR A 63 -5.30 -17.99 8.37
CA THR A 63 -3.85 -18.08 8.44
C THR A 63 -3.28 -17.08 9.45
N VAL A 64 -2.34 -17.53 10.27
CA VAL A 64 -1.56 -16.65 11.16
C VAL A 64 -0.20 -16.42 10.52
N PHE A 65 0.05 -15.21 10.05
CA PHE A 65 1.33 -14.83 9.44
C PHE A 65 2.33 -14.44 10.52
N GLN A 66 3.51 -15.05 10.50
CA GLN A 66 4.53 -14.83 11.52
C GLN A 66 5.63 -13.92 10.98
N SER A 67 5.92 -12.85 11.71
CA SER A 67 7.14 -12.08 11.45
C SER A 67 8.30 -12.65 12.24
N LYS A 68 9.47 -12.71 11.61
CA LYS A 68 10.74 -13.10 12.23
C LYS A 68 11.30 -11.99 13.14
N SER A 69 10.75 -10.78 13.07
CA SER A 69 11.19 -9.62 13.83
C SER A 69 9.99 -8.89 14.48
N GLU A 70 10.26 -7.77 15.15
CA GLU A 70 9.20 -6.83 15.60
C GLU A 70 8.59 -6.05 14.43
N SER A 71 9.33 -5.86 13.34
CA SER A 71 8.80 -5.27 12.10
C SER A 71 7.87 -6.26 11.42
N LEU A 72 6.77 -5.77 10.88
CA LEU A 72 5.79 -6.61 10.15
C LEU A 72 6.16 -6.78 8.67
N SER A 73 7.28 -6.21 8.23
CA SER A 73 7.71 -6.17 6.83
C SER A 73 7.81 -7.56 6.20
N HIS A 74 8.36 -8.54 6.93
CA HIS A 74 8.43 -9.93 6.45
C HIS A 74 7.03 -10.54 6.25
N ALA A 75 6.13 -10.32 7.22
CA ALA A 75 4.76 -10.83 7.14
C ALA A 75 4.01 -10.20 5.95
N PHE A 76 4.24 -8.92 5.63
CA PHE A 76 3.63 -8.28 4.46
C PHE A 76 4.11 -8.88 3.15
N ALA A 77 5.40 -9.18 3.03
CA ALA A 77 5.95 -9.86 1.86
C ALA A 77 5.35 -11.26 1.68
N GLU A 78 5.18 -12.01 2.78
CA GLU A 78 4.54 -13.33 2.76
C GLU A 78 3.06 -13.25 2.34
N ILE A 79 2.29 -12.35 2.94
CA ILE A 79 0.87 -12.13 2.58
C ILE A 79 0.75 -11.76 1.10
N MET A 80 1.59 -10.85 0.62
CA MET A 80 1.61 -10.44 -0.78
C MET A 80 1.94 -11.63 -1.69
N ALA A 81 2.95 -12.44 -1.35
CA ALA A 81 3.35 -13.59 -2.15
C ALA A 81 2.23 -14.64 -2.24
N VAL A 82 1.63 -15.01 -1.12
CA VAL A 82 0.52 -15.98 -1.06
C VAL A 82 -0.69 -15.47 -1.84
N THR A 83 -1.03 -14.19 -1.66
CA THR A 83 -2.17 -13.58 -2.35
C THR A 83 -1.95 -13.52 -3.86
N ARG A 84 -0.75 -13.14 -4.30
CA ARG A 84 -0.39 -13.09 -5.72
C ARG A 84 -0.46 -14.46 -6.35
N LEU A 85 0.16 -15.46 -5.72
CA LEU A 85 0.17 -16.82 -6.24
C LEU A 85 -1.26 -17.33 -6.45
N ASN A 86 -2.11 -17.21 -5.43
CA ASN A 86 -3.51 -17.62 -5.51
C ASN A 86 -4.25 -16.91 -6.66
N LEU A 87 -4.23 -15.58 -6.69
CA LEU A 87 -5.00 -14.82 -7.68
C LEU A 87 -4.47 -14.97 -9.11
N ILE A 88 -3.15 -15.16 -9.30
CA ILE A 88 -2.55 -15.44 -10.61
C ILE A 88 -3.06 -16.80 -11.12
N GLU A 89 -3.05 -17.84 -10.30
CA GLU A 89 -3.54 -19.17 -10.70
C GLU A 89 -5.01 -19.14 -11.14
N HIS A 90 -5.85 -18.36 -10.47
CA HIS A 90 -7.25 -18.16 -10.89
C HIS A 90 -7.37 -17.32 -12.16
N ALA A 91 -6.63 -16.21 -12.25
CA ALA A 91 -6.66 -15.31 -13.40
C ALA A 91 -6.20 -16.02 -14.69
N GLU A 92 -5.14 -16.82 -14.63
CA GLU A 92 -4.59 -17.56 -15.77
C GLU A 92 -5.59 -18.56 -16.35
N LYS A 93 -6.33 -19.29 -15.49
CA LYS A 93 -7.41 -20.21 -15.92
C LYS A 93 -8.47 -19.50 -16.74
N GLU A 94 -8.75 -18.24 -16.42
CA GLU A 94 -9.68 -17.38 -17.15
C GLU A 94 -9.02 -16.53 -18.25
N LYS A 95 -7.73 -16.72 -18.57
CA LYS A 95 -7.00 -15.86 -19.52
C LYS A 95 -7.07 -14.37 -19.15
N ALA A 96 -7.12 -14.07 -17.86
CA ALA A 96 -6.95 -12.75 -17.29
C ALA A 96 -5.52 -12.59 -16.75
N GLN A 97 -5.14 -11.36 -16.44
CA GLN A 97 -3.86 -11.04 -15.83
C GLN A 97 -4.11 -10.23 -14.56
N LEU A 98 -3.46 -10.61 -13.46
CA LEU A 98 -3.38 -9.78 -12.26
C LEU A 98 -2.40 -8.63 -12.50
N ILE A 99 -2.85 -7.39 -12.41
CA ILE A 99 -2.04 -6.19 -12.70
C ILE A 99 -1.65 -5.39 -11.46
N SER A 100 -2.43 -5.51 -10.37
CA SER A 100 -2.14 -4.82 -9.11
C SER A 100 -2.78 -5.50 -7.92
N LEU A 101 -2.16 -5.33 -6.77
CA LEU A 101 -2.67 -5.68 -5.45
C LEU A 101 -2.32 -4.60 -4.45
N GLU A 102 -3.28 -4.22 -3.62
CA GLU A 102 -3.07 -3.22 -2.59
C GLU A 102 -3.84 -3.60 -1.32
N PHE A 103 -3.12 -3.67 -0.20
CA PHE A 103 -3.66 -3.88 1.13
C PHE A 103 -3.65 -2.53 1.85
N LYS A 104 -4.84 -1.99 2.13
CA LYS A 104 -5.01 -0.72 2.87
C LYS A 104 -5.55 -1.02 4.26
N GLU A 105 -4.80 -0.65 5.29
CA GLU A 105 -5.28 -0.68 6.66
C GLU A 105 -5.91 0.69 7.01
N GLU A 106 -6.99 0.68 7.79
CA GLU A 106 -7.79 1.89 8.06
C GLU A 106 -7.02 3.00 8.76
N ARG A 107 -5.94 2.68 9.49
CA ARG A 107 -5.12 3.64 10.25
C ARG A 107 -4.03 4.29 9.41
N GLY A 108 -4.07 4.12 8.09
CA GLY A 108 -3.25 4.89 7.16
C GLY A 108 -1.92 4.26 6.81
N TRP A 109 -1.79 2.95 6.94
CA TRP A 109 -0.64 2.22 6.38
C TRP A 109 -1.12 1.08 5.49
N GLY A 110 -0.23 0.59 4.65
CA GLY A 110 -0.57 -0.45 3.71
C GLY A 110 0.63 -0.91 2.92
N PHE A 111 0.39 -1.87 2.04
CA PHE A 111 1.42 -2.38 1.15
C PHE A 111 0.81 -2.76 -0.19
N ALA A 112 1.59 -2.58 -1.27
CA ALA A 112 1.09 -2.72 -2.62
C ALA A 112 2.14 -3.34 -3.55
N TRP A 113 1.63 -3.95 -4.61
CA TRP A 113 2.41 -4.47 -5.72
C TRP A 113 1.67 -4.20 -7.03
N ASN A 114 2.40 -3.97 -8.12
CA ASN A 114 1.87 -3.93 -9.47
C ASN A 114 2.76 -4.72 -10.45
N HIS A 115 2.21 -5.04 -11.61
CA HIS A 115 2.88 -5.87 -12.62
C HIS A 115 4.17 -5.28 -13.21
N ASP A 116 4.44 -4.00 -13.04
CA ASP A 116 5.70 -3.37 -13.46
C ASP A 116 6.83 -3.62 -12.45
N GLN A 117 6.52 -4.14 -11.26
CA GLN A 117 7.47 -4.46 -10.20
C GLN A 117 7.86 -5.93 -10.21
N SER A 118 9.14 -6.22 -9.91
CA SER A 118 9.59 -7.57 -9.64
C SER A 118 8.76 -8.23 -8.53
N PRO A 119 8.57 -9.56 -8.56
CA PRO A 119 7.76 -10.28 -7.58
C PRO A 119 8.18 -10.09 -6.11
N GLU A 120 9.46 -9.88 -5.87
CA GLU A 120 10.09 -9.67 -4.57
C GLU A 120 9.99 -8.22 -4.06
N ASN A 121 9.66 -7.29 -4.95
CA ASN A 121 9.52 -5.89 -4.61
C ASN A 121 8.13 -5.61 -4.02
N LEU A 122 8.10 -4.74 -3.02
CA LEU A 122 6.88 -4.35 -2.35
C LEU A 122 6.89 -2.84 -2.11
N LEU A 123 5.78 -2.17 -2.39
CA LEU A 123 5.57 -0.80 -1.94
C LEU A 123 5.03 -0.83 -0.52
N ILE A 124 5.67 -0.12 0.40
CA ILE A 124 5.14 0.13 1.74
C ILE A 124 4.63 1.55 1.79
N LYS A 125 3.37 1.70 2.20
CA LYS A 125 2.69 3.00 2.32
C LYS A 125 2.51 3.32 3.79
N HIS A 126 2.92 4.52 4.20
CA HIS A 126 2.67 4.99 5.55
C HIS A 126 2.24 6.45 5.56
N THR A 127 1.13 6.70 6.25
CA THR A 127 0.51 8.01 6.37
C THR A 127 0.90 8.68 7.68
N HIS A 128 1.15 9.98 7.62
CA HIS A 128 1.26 10.87 8.76
C HIS A 128 0.29 12.03 8.62
N PHE A 129 -0.28 12.44 9.76
CA PHE A 129 -1.13 13.61 9.83
C PHE A 129 -0.31 14.77 10.39
N LEU A 130 -0.42 15.90 9.72
CA LEU A 130 0.27 17.13 10.05
C LEU A 130 -0.78 18.20 10.27
N GLU A 131 -0.91 18.61 11.52
CA GLU A 131 -1.74 19.75 11.91
C GLU A 131 -0.88 21.01 11.89
N GLY A 132 -1.42 22.09 11.35
CA GLY A 132 -0.89 23.42 11.63
C GLY A 132 0.50 23.66 11.04
N PHE A 133 0.56 23.69 9.72
CA PHE A 133 1.37 24.73 9.09
C PHE A 133 0.43 25.97 9.15
N LEU A 134 0.73 27.14 9.75
CA LEU A 134 1.62 28.22 9.29
C LEU A 134 1.76 29.25 10.42
N THR A 135 2.76 30.10 10.35
CA THR A 135 2.89 31.32 11.18
C THR A 135 1.63 32.20 11.29
N ASP A 136 0.64 32.00 10.41
CA ASP A 136 -0.68 32.63 10.44
C ASP A 136 -1.80 31.60 10.72
N PRO A 137 -2.57 31.75 11.82
CA PRO A 137 -3.76 30.93 12.12
C PRO A 137 -4.82 30.90 11.02
N SER A 138 -4.90 31.94 10.19
CA SER A 138 -5.87 32.01 9.07
C SER A 138 -5.58 30.99 7.97
N GLU A 139 -4.35 30.48 7.92
CA GLU A 139 -3.89 29.52 6.92
C GLU A 139 -3.72 28.10 7.47
N ALA A 140 -4.12 27.88 8.72
CA ALA A 140 -4.08 26.58 9.37
C ALA A 140 -4.72 25.51 8.49
N SER A 141 -3.93 24.50 8.14
CA SER A 141 -4.35 23.41 7.26
C SER A 141 -4.03 22.06 7.90
N LEU A 142 -4.97 21.13 7.84
CA LEU A 142 -4.74 19.72 8.14
C LEU A 142 -4.24 19.04 6.87
N CYS A 143 -3.04 18.48 6.93
CA CYS A 143 -2.42 17.76 5.82
C CYS A 143 -2.25 16.29 6.20
N LYS A 144 -2.51 15.41 5.25
CA LYS A 144 -2.18 13.99 5.31
C LYS A 144 -1.04 13.74 4.33
N VAL A 145 0.11 13.27 4.81
CA VAL A 145 1.28 12.96 4.00
C VAL A 145 1.47 11.45 3.99
N GLU A 146 1.38 10.83 2.82
CA GLU A 146 1.67 9.42 2.60
C GLU A 146 3.04 9.28 1.94
N PHE A 147 3.93 8.53 2.59
CA PHE A 147 5.20 8.11 2.00
C PHE A 147 5.04 6.72 1.40
N VAL A 148 5.49 6.57 0.16
CA VAL A 148 5.50 5.29 -0.56
C VAL A 148 6.95 4.86 -0.76
N TRP A 149 7.33 3.81 -0.06
CA TRP A 149 8.69 3.26 -0.09
C TRP A 149 8.73 2.02 -0.96
N LEU A 150 9.66 1.96 -1.91
CA LEU A 150 10.05 0.72 -2.55
C LEU A 150 10.96 -0.05 -1.60
N ARG A 151 10.41 -1.15 -1.06
CA ARG A 151 11.08 -2.02 -0.10
C ARG A 151 12.04 -2.97 -0.81
N THR A 152 13.29 -3.01 -0.36
CA THR A 152 14.25 -4.05 -0.73
C THR A 152 13.95 -5.39 -0.02
N PRO A 153 14.18 -6.55 -0.67
CA PRO A 153 13.97 -7.86 -0.04
C PRO A 153 14.65 -8.00 1.32
N ASP A 154 14.04 -8.80 2.21
CA ASP A 154 14.57 -9.12 3.54
C ASP A 154 14.97 -7.94 4.46
N CYS A 155 14.47 -6.71 4.20
CA CYS A 155 14.67 -5.60 5.12
C CYS A 155 13.63 -5.56 6.25
N GLU A 156 14.06 -5.11 7.42
CA GLU A 156 13.27 -4.98 8.66
C GLU A 156 13.02 -3.51 9.05
N THR A 157 13.22 -2.59 8.10
CA THR A 157 13.05 -1.14 8.29
C THR A 157 11.67 -0.79 8.84
N ASP A 158 11.64 0.12 9.81
CA ASP A 158 10.41 0.75 10.29
C ASP A 158 10.08 1.98 9.44
N PHE A 159 9.36 1.76 8.35
CA PHE A 159 8.99 2.82 7.40
C PHE A 159 8.13 3.93 8.01
N ALA A 160 7.38 3.64 9.08
CA ALA A 160 6.63 4.64 9.83
C ALA A 160 7.58 5.60 10.53
N HIS A 161 8.61 5.04 11.19
CA HIS A 161 9.63 5.83 11.86
C HIS A 161 10.47 6.65 10.87
N GLU A 162 10.85 6.07 9.72
CA GLU A 162 11.61 6.79 8.70
C GLU A 162 10.80 7.97 8.08
N GLY A 163 9.52 7.76 7.78
CA GLY A 163 8.62 8.85 7.37
C GLY A 163 8.52 9.95 8.43
N PHE A 164 8.43 9.59 9.71
CA PHE A 164 8.42 10.55 10.80
C PHE A 164 9.73 11.34 10.92
N LYS A 165 10.90 10.70 10.74
CA LYS A 165 12.21 11.39 10.75
C LYS A 165 12.28 12.46 9.67
N VAL A 166 11.83 12.14 8.45
CA VAL A 166 11.73 13.11 7.35
C VAL A 166 10.89 14.30 7.79
N LEU A 167 9.67 14.07 8.29
CA LEU A 167 8.77 15.16 8.70
C LEU A 167 9.33 16.03 9.83
N LYS A 168 10.01 15.42 10.81
CA LYS A 168 10.55 16.10 11.98
C LYS A 168 11.57 17.19 11.61
N VAL A 169 12.31 17.03 10.51
CA VAL A 169 13.38 17.96 10.13
C VAL A 169 12.94 19.06 9.15
N LEU A 170 11.76 18.94 8.53
CA LEU A 170 11.34 19.88 7.47
C LEU A 170 11.14 21.31 8.00
N ALA A 171 10.68 21.47 9.26
CA ALA A 171 10.30 22.77 9.82
C ALA A 171 9.54 23.64 8.80
N ALA A 172 8.56 23.05 8.10
CA ALA A 172 7.88 23.70 7.00
C ALA A 172 7.04 24.86 7.54
N LYS A 173 7.27 26.06 7.00
CA LYS A 173 6.53 27.25 7.42
C LYS A 173 5.21 27.35 6.71
N ASN A 174 5.13 26.81 5.48
CA ASN A 174 3.90 26.68 4.73
C ASN A 174 3.65 25.49 3.84
N PHE A 175 2.43 25.35 3.31
CA PHE A 175 2.08 24.22 2.44
C PHE A 175 2.96 24.19 1.19
N GLN A 176 3.29 25.35 0.61
CA GLN A 176 4.22 25.45 -0.51
C GLN A 176 5.65 25.07 -0.09
N ASP A 177 6.08 25.50 1.09
CA ASP A 177 7.37 25.16 1.70
C ASP A 177 7.45 23.66 2.03
N LEU A 178 6.36 23.08 2.53
CA LEU A 178 6.21 21.66 2.82
C LEU A 178 6.39 20.84 1.55
N GLN A 179 5.69 21.19 0.46
CA GLN A 179 5.87 20.55 -0.84
C GLN A 179 7.32 20.64 -1.29
N THR A 180 7.88 21.85 -1.32
CA THR A 180 9.23 22.10 -1.83
C THR A 180 10.26 21.28 -1.06
N LYS A 181 10.15 21.24 0.27
CA LYS A 181 11.07 20.48 1.12
C LYS A 181 10.86 18.97 0.99
N LEU A 182 9.62 18.49 0.94
CA LEU A 182 9.33 17.07 0.73
C LEU A 182 9.81 16.57 -0.63
N SER A 183 9.70 17.38 -1.68
CA SER A 183 10.21 17.03 -3.02
C SER A 183 11.71 16.72 -3.01
N LEU A 184 12.50 17.33 -2.11
CA LEU A 184 13.93 17.07 -1.98
C LEU A 184 14.24 15.68 -1.39
N HIS A 185 13.27 15.03 -0.75
CA HIS A 185 13.43 13.69 -0.18
C HIS A 185 13.05 12.58 -1.14
N LYS A 186 12.35 12.87 -2.24
CA LYS A 186 12.00 11.88 -3.25
C LYS A 186 13.26 11.28 -3.87
N GLY A 187 13.28 9.95 -4.01
CA GLY A 187 14.45 9.19 -4.46
C GLY A 187 15.49 8.98 -3.36
N GLY A 188 15.24 9.46 -2.13
CA GLY A 188 16.11 9.20 -0.99
C GLY A 188 16.19 7.71 -0.66
N GLU A 189 17.42 7.23 -0.50
CA GLU A 189 17.72 5.84 -0.15
C GLU A 189 18.00 5.72 1.36
N LEU A 190 17.43 4.69 1.98
CA LEU A 190 17.68 4.34 3.38
C LEU A 190 18.90 3.42 3.49
N ASP A 191 19.45 3.28 4.70
CA ASP A 191 20.55 2.33 4.98
C ASP A 191 20.20 0.88 4.62
N SER A 192 18.92 0.54 4.57
CA SER A 192 18.43 -0.77 4.13
C SER A 192 18.43 -0.97 2.60
N GLY A 193 18.82 0.05 1.82
CA GLY A 193 18.68 0.09 0.36
C GLY A 193 17.24 0.26 -0.13
N SER A 194 16.29 0.59 0.75
CA SER A 194 14.91 0.90 0.37
C SER A 194 14.81 2.36 -0.08
N ILE A 195 13.96 2.66 -1.06
CA ILE A 195 13.93 3.98 -1.72
C ILE A 195 12.58 4.65 -1.54
N LEU A 196 12.55 5.94 -1.21
CA LEU A 196 11.32 6.74 -1.19
C LEU A 196 10.90 7.08 -2.63
N VAL A 197 9.94 6.36 -3.19
CA VAL A 197 9.58 6.50 -4.61
C VAL A 197 8.52 7.55 -4.86
N GLU A 198 7.56 7.72 -3.94
CA GLU A 198 6.49 8.71 -4.08
C GLU A 198 6.13 9.32 -2.72
N ILE A 199 5.65 10.57 -2.76
CA ILE A 199 5.09 11.26 -1.61
C ILE A 199 3.75 11.86 -2.03
N HIS A 200 2.66 11.44 -1.40
CA HIS A 200 1.35 12.03 -1.63
C HIS A 200 1.00 12.98 -0.49
N ILE A 201 0.69 14.23 -0.83
CA ILE A 201 0.28 15.26 0.12
C ILE A 201 -1.18 15.59 -0.15
N HIS A 202 -2.05 15.27 0.81
CA HIS A 202 -3.46 15.62 0.77
C HIS A 202 -3.72 16.79 1.71
N ASN A 203 -4.15 17.93 1.16
CA ASN A 203 -4.65 19.04 1.95
C ASN A 203 -6.12 18.75 2.28
N LEU A 204 -6.38 18.25 3.49
CA LEU A 204 -7.73 17.84 3.91
C LEU A 204 -8.64 19.04 4.13
N SER A 205 -8.10 20.18 4.56
CA SER A 205 -8.85 21.43 4.74
C SER A 205 -9.35 22.02 3.42
N ARG A 206 -8.62 21.82 2.33
CA ARG A 206 -8.95 22.37 1.00
C ARG A 206 -9.36 21.31 -0.02
N ALA A 207 -9.48 20.05 0.41
CA ALA A 207 -9.93 18.91 -0.39
C ALA A 207 -9.18 18.71 -1.72
N PHE A 208 -7.86 18.91 -1.74
CA PHE A 208 -7.03 18.60 -2.91
C PHE A 208 -5.80 17.77 -2.52
N SER A 209 -5.21 17.10 -3.52
CA SER A 209 -4.06 16.22 -3.32
C SER A 209 -3.00 16.46 -4.39
N ILE A 210 -1.74 16.27 -4.03
CA ILE A 210 -0.59 16.38 -4.92
C ILE A 210 0.30 15.15 -4.72
N SER A 211 0.83 14.61 -5.82
CA SER A 211 1.85 13.57 -5.80
C SER A 211 3.18 14.17 -6.23
N LEU A 212 4.22 13.99 -5.42
CA LEU A 212 5.57 14.46 -5.68
C LEU A 212 6.42 13.37 -6.32
#